data_AF-A0A4V3KAK3-F1
#
_entry.id   AF-A0A4V3KAK3-F1
#
_cell.length_a   1.000
_cell.length_b   1.000
_cell.length_c   1.000
_cell.angle_alpha   90.00
_cell.angle_beta   90.00
_cell.angle_gamma   90.00
#
_symmetry.space_group_name_H-M   'P 1'
#
loop_
_entity.id
_entity.type
_entity.pdbx_description
1 polymer ?
#
loop_
_entity_poly.entity_id
_entity_poly.type
_entity_poly.pdbx_seq_one_letter_code
_entity_poly.pdbx_strand_id
1 'polypeptide(L)'
;MSWTVEDLRKLDLRYAEEGVHMHQRAARAAKDLLGSSYSLGVGGNPEVQKIMDAYRAMIPEAADSWPGMGIGLAVSVDQVRKMVAPVIFGNRGAPIEVWRSLGFQSQLDWQHWCREDANIAAESHFAFADLYDFTYGVDDLKGSKPEAQKLWHMAGSNLGDAANALPTSFSVDSMIQSICMVVELSVKAALVFNGADPKEFKGSKGHDLATLAKRMSVEMPHRDDPLIQAVIAELPPYVKSRYEPAGLTRLKVARLALAVQFVAASTARRLSQRDLASQMEVGGWPAPRRPFFA
;
A
#
# COMPACT_ATOMS: atom_id res chain seq x y z
N MET A 1 27.24 -21.11 -10.44
CA MET A 1 27.74 -19.92 -11.17
C MET A 1 28.30 -18.95 -10.15
N SER A 2 29.51 -18.43 -10.35
CA SER A 2 30.03 -17.32 -9.56
C SER A 2 29.64 -16.00 -10.25
N TRP A 3 28.96 -15.12 -9.54
CA TRP A 3 28.67 -13.76 -9.98
C TRP A 3 29.63 -12.78 -9.31
N THR A 4 29.86 -11.63 -9.93
CA THR A 4 30.66 -10.53 -9.38
C THR A 4 29.80 -9.28 -9.21
N VAL A 5 30.27 -8.31 -8.43
CA VAL A 5 29.61 -7.00 -8.31
C VAL A 5 29.46 -6.32 -9.68
N GLU A 6 30.41 -6.52 -10.59
CA GLU A 6 30.35 -5.95 -11.93
C GLU A 6 29.24 -6.58 -12.78
N ASP A 7 28.97 -7.87 -12.60
CA ASP A 7 27.81 -8.53 -13.22
C ASP A 7 26.50 -7.93 -12.71
N LEU A 8 26.41 -7.64 -11.41
CA LEU A 8 25.23 -7.00 -10.82
C LEU A 8 25.04 -5.56 -11.34
N ARG A 9 26.11 -4.79 -11.55
CA ARG A 9 26.02 -3.45 -12.16
C ARG A 9 25.51 -3.49 -13.60
N LYS A 10 26.01 -4.43 -14.40
CA LYS A 10 25.53 -4.64 -15.78
C LYS A 10 24.06 -5.04 -15.82
N LEU A 11 23.65 -5.93 -14.92
CA LEU A 11 22.25 -6.31 -14.78
C LEU A 11 21.39 -5.12 -14.33
N ASP A 12 21.83 -4.34 -13.34
CA ASP A 12 21.10 -3.17 -12.87
C ASP A 12 20.92 -2.12 -13.97
N LEU A 13 21.96 -1.81 -14.74
CA LEU A 13 21.87 -0.91 -15.89
C LEU A 13 20.83 -1.40 -16.91
N ARG A 14 20.92 -2.67 -17.31
CA ARG A 14 19.95 -3.28 -18.24
C ARG A 14 18.52 -3.20 -17.69
N TYR A 15 18.33 -3.52 -16.42
CA TYR A 15 17.00 -3.44 -15.79
C TYR A 15 16.48 -2.00 -15.70
N ALA A 16 17.36 -1.02 -15.50
CA ALA A 16 16.99 0.39 -15.55
C ALA A 16 16.52 0.80 -16.95
N GLU A 17 17.22 0.38 -18.00
CA GLU A 17 16.86 0.61 -19.41
C GLU A 17 15.54 -0.08 -19.78
N GLU A 18 15.28 -1.26 -19.23
CA GLU A 18 14.02 -2.01 -19.39
C GLU A 18 12.85 -1.42 -18.56
N GLY A 19 13.11 -0.39 -17.74
CA GLY A 19 12.09 0.22 -16.88
C GLY A 19 11.68 -0.62 -15.67
N VAL A 20 12.48 -1.62 -15.28
CA VAL A 20 12.25 -2.39 -14.07
C VAL A 20 12.45 -1.49 -12.86
N HIS A 21 11.43 -1.42 -11.99
CA HIS A 21 11.47 -0.60 -10.80
C HIS A 21 12.62 -1.01 -9.88
N MET A 22 13.29 -0.01 -9.29
CA MET A 22 14.47 -0.18 -8.44
C MET A 22 14.28 -1.27 -7.36
N HIS A 23 13.12 -1.30 -6.70
CA HIS A 23 12.77 -2.28 -5.65
C HIS A 23 12.58 -3.73 -6.14
N GLN A 24 12.62 -4.00 -7.45
CA GLN A 24 12.46 -5.33 -8.05
C GLN A 24 13.76 -5.91 -8.61
N ARG A 25 14.78 -5.06 -8.82
CA ARG A 25 16.01 -5.41 -9.55
C ARG A 25 16.87 -6.49 -8.87
N ALA A 26 17.10 -6.46 -7.56
CA ALA A 26 17.93 -7.47 -6.90
C ALA A 26 17.30 -8.88 -6.89
N ALA A 27 15.99 -9.00 -6.68
CA ALA A 27 15.23 -10.23 -6.80
C ALA A 27 15.21 -10.71 -8.25
N ARG A 28 15.10 -9.79 -9.22
CA ARG A 28 15.23 -10.12 -10.64
C ARG A 28 16.64 -10.61 -10.98
N ALA A 29 17.68 -9.95 -10.49
CA ALA A 29 19.06 -10.38 -10.64
C ALA A 29 19.30 -11.75 -10.02
N ALA A 30 18.79 -11.99 -8.81
CA ALA A 30 18.88 -13.29 -8.15
C ALA A 30 18.17 -14.38 -8.97
N LYS A 31 17.00 -14.09 -9.54
CA LYS A 31 16.29 -15.01 -10.42
C LYS A 31 17.06 -15.29 -11.72
N ASP A 32 17.59 -14.26 -12.36
CA ASP A 32 18.32 -14.37 -13.62
C ASP A 32 19.68 -15.08 -13.44
N LEU A 33 20.39 -14.83 -12.33
CA LEU A 33 21.70 -15.43 -12.03
C LEU A 33 21.60 -16.86 -11.50
N LEU A 34 20.60 -17.16 -10.67
CA LEU A 34 20.47 -18.46 -10.01
C LEU A 34 19.56 -19.42 -10.77
N GLY A 35 18.71 -18.91 -11.66
CA GLY A 35 17.79 -19.72 -12.46
C GLY A 35 16.92 -20.64 -11.59
N SER A 36 16.95 -21.94 -11.86
CA SER A 36 16.23 -22.96 -11.07
C SER A 36 16.72 -23.09 -9.62
N SER A 37 17.88 -22.52 -9.28
CA SER A 37 18.42 -22.51 -7.92
C SER A 37 17.91 -21.33 -7.09
N TYR A 38 17.08 -20.45 -7.66
CA TYR A 38 16.46 -19.36 -6.92
C TYR A 38 15.43 -19.91 -5.92
N SER A 39 15.68 -19.70 -4.63
CA SER A 39 14.77 -20.10 -3.55
C SER A 39 14.92 -19.17 -2.36
N LEU A 40 13.80 -18.63 -1.86
CA LEU A 40 13.73 -17.73 -0.70
C LEU A 40 13.07 -18.45 0.49
N GLY A 41 13.45 -18.05 1.71
CA GLY A 41 12.87 -18.54 2.96
C GLY A 41 13.72 -19.58 3.69
N VAL A 42 13.11 -20.31 4.63
CA VAL A 42 13.78 -21.34 5.44
C VAL A 42 14.26 -22.48 4.52
N GLY A 43 15.57 -22.77 4.55
CA GLY A 43 16.19 -23.72 3.62
C GLY A 43 16.38 -23.19 2.19
N GLY A 44 16.16 -21.90 1.97
CA GLY A 44 16.40 -21.23 0.69
C GLY A 44 17.88 -21.15 0.31
N ASN A 45 18.16 -20.71 -0.91
CA ASN A 45 19.51 -20.60 -1.41
C ASN A 45 20.21 -19.37 -0.80
N PRO A 46 21.30 -19.52 -0.02
CA PRO A 46 21.98 -18.40 0.63
C PRO A 46 22.56 -17.38 -0.38
N GLU A 47 22.79 -17.79 -1.63
CA GLU A 47 23.22 -16.86 -2.69
C GLU A 47 22.19 -15.79 -3.00
N VAL A 48 20.89 -16.07 -2.81
CA VAL A 48 19.85 -15.05 -2.97
C VAL A 48 20.12 -13.90 -1.99
N GLN A 49 20.36 -14.21 -0.71
CA GLN A 49 20.62 -13.19 0.31
C GLN A 49 21.90 -12.40 0.01
N LYS A 50 22.97 -13.06 -0.45
CA LYS A 50 24.22 -12.38 -0.84
C LYS A 50 24.02 -11.40 -2.01
N ILE A 51 23.24 -11.77 -3.02
CA ILE A 51 22.92 -10.87 -4.15
C ILE A 51 22.12 -9.67 -3.63
N MET A 52 21.14 -9.90 -2.75
CA MET A 52 20.30 -8.85 -2.18
C MET A 52 21.13 -7.85 -1.35
N ASP A 53 22.07 -8.36 -0.54
CA ASP A 53 22.95 -7.52 0.28
C ASP A 53 23.97 -6.77 -0.58
N ALA A 54 24.48 -7.38 -1.65
CA ALA A 54 25.32 -6.67 -2.62
C ALA A 54 24.57 -5.53 -3.32
N TYR A 55 23.30 -5.73 -3.70
CA TYR A 55 22.46 -4.65 -4.23
C TYR A 55 22.21 -3.54 -3.21
N ARG A 56 21.94 -3.86 -1.94
CA ARG A 56 21.79 -2.86 -0.87
C ARG A 56 23.06 -2.03 -0.68
N ALA A 57 24.24 -2.65 -0.83
CA ALA A 57 25.51 -1.94 -0.76
C ALA A 57 25.74 -1.01 -1.98
N MET A 58 25.26 -1.40 -3.16
CA MET A 58 25.36 -0.57 -4.38
C MET A 58 24.33 0.57 -4.41
N ILE A 59 23.13 0.34 -3.85
CA ILE A 59 21.99 1.25 -3.89
C ILE A 59 21.41 1.34 -2.47
N PRO A 60 22.02 2.13 -1.57
CA PRO A 60 21.56 2.28 -0.20
C PRO A 60 20.09 2.73 -0.10
N GLU A 61 19.64 3.55 -1.05
CA GLU A 61 18.26 4.07 -1.14
C GLU A 61 17.22 2.95 -1.36
N ALA A 62 17.64 1.80 -1.89
CA ALA A 62 16.77 0.65 -2.05
C ALA A 62 16.40 0.01 -0.70
N ALA A 63 17.19 0.21 0.37
CA ALA A 63 16.91 -0.36 1.69
C ALA A 63 15.51 -0.03 2.21
N ASP A 64 14.99 1.16 1.85
CA ASP A 64 13.68 1.66 2.29
C ASP A 64 12.49 1.16 1.46
N SER A 65 12.73 0.32 0.45
CA SER A 65 11.68 -0.23 -0.43
C SER A 65 11.88 -1.71 -0.77
N TRP A 66 12.98 -2.29 -0.32
CA TRP A 66 13.47 -3.60 -0.75
C TRP A 66 13.36 -4.68 0.34
N PRO A 67 12.83 -5.88 0.04
CA PRO A 67 11.92 -6.24 -1.05
C PRO A 67 10.47 -5.90 -0.67
N GLY A 68 9.74 -5.22 -1.56
CA GLY A 68 8.38 -4.76 -1.28
C GLY A 68 7.38 -5.12 -2.37
N MET A 69 6.19 -5.60 -1.99
CA MET A 69 5.04 -5.77 -2.89
C MET A 69 4.24 -4.49 -3.09
N GLY A 70 4.37 -3.54 -2.16
CA GLY A 70 3.72 -2.24 -2.25
C GLY A 70 4.13 -1.34 -1.09
N ILE A 71 3.75 -0.07 -1.20
CA ILE A 71 4.08 0.97 -0.22
C ILE A 71 2.77 1.55 0.31
N GLY A 72 2.71 1.70 1.62
CA GLY A 72 1.63 2.38 2.32
C GLY A 72 2.17 3.11 3.54
N LEU A 73 1.30 3.41 4.48
CA LEU A 73 1.66 4.17 5.67
C LEU A 73 0.88 3.73 6.91
N ALA A 74 1.44 4.09 8.07
CA ALA A 74 0.74 4.14 9.35
C ALA A 74 0.90 5.54 9.94
N VAL A 75 0.01 5.90 10.86
CA VAL A 75 -0.05 7.24 11.45
C VAL A 75 -0.12 7.17 12.96
N SER A 76 0.70 7.98 13.63
CA SER A 76 0.57 8.30 15.06
C SER A 76 0.27 9.78 15.19
N VAL A 77 -1.02 10.10 15.32
CA VAL A 77 -1.56 11.47 15.27
C VAL A 77 -1.22 12.15 13.95
N ASP A 78 -0.17 12.95 13.85
CA ASP A 78 0.28 13.62 12.62
C ASP A 78 1.66 13.16 12.15
N GLN A 79 2.26 12.21 12.87
CA GLN A 79 3.49 11.54 12.47
C GLN A 79 3.15 10.38 11.54
N VAL A 80 3.58 10.50 10.28
CA VAL A 80 3.38 9.48 9.26
C VAL A 80 4.64 8.63 9.17
N ARG A 81 4.46 7.31 9.20
CA ARG A 81 5.54 6.36 8.94
C ARG A 81 5.22 5.57 7.68
N LYS A 82 6.15 5.60 6.72
CA LYS A 82 6.10 4.74 5.55
C LYS A 82 6.19 3.27 5.96
N MET A 83 5.44 2.44 5.27
CA MET A 83 5.43 0.99 5.41
C MET A 83 5.63 0.34 4.05
N VAL A 84 6.38 -0.76 4.04
CA VAL A 84 6.59 -1.58 2.84
C VAL A 84 5.94 -2.94 3.08
N ALA A 85 5.00 -3.33 2.23
CA ALA A 85 4.39 -4.64 2.29
C ALA A 85 5.47 -5.70 1.98
N PRO A 86 5.83 -6.59 2.92
CA PRO A 86 6.88 -7.55 2.69
C PRO A 86 6.42 -8.60 1.66
N VAL A 87 7.38 -9.20 0.95
CA VAL A 87 7.16 -10.43 0.18
C VAL A 87 7.07 -11.61 1.17
N ILE A 88 5.95 -12.33 1.17
CA ILE A 88 5.65 -13.42 2.11
C ILE A 88 5.43 -14.70 1.31
N PHE A 89 6.21 -15.74 1.64
CA PHE A 89 6.05 -17.07 1.06
C PHE A 89 5.49 -18.05 2.10
N GLY A 90 4.60 -18.93 1.66
CA GLY A 90 4.05 -20.02 2.48
C GLY A 90 3.05 -19.58 3.54
N ASN A 91 2.63 -20.54 4.37
CA ASN A 91 1.70 -20.29 5.48
C ASN A 91 2.50 -19.84 6.71
N ARG A 92 2.12 -18.72 7.34
CA ARG A 92 2.78 -18.24 8.56
C ARG A 92 2.23 -19.03 9.75
N GLY A 93 3.08 -19.83 10.39
CA GLY A 93 2.75 -20.46 11.67
C GLY A 93 2.85 -19.53 12.88
N ALA A 94 3.27 -18.27 12.70
CA ALA A 94 3.50 -17.30 13.77
C ALA A 94 2.67 -16.01 13.58
N PRO A 95 2.28 -15.32 14.67
CA PRO A 95 1.57 -14.04 14.61
C PRO A 95 2.36 -12.97 13.87
N ILE A 96 1.63 -12.04 13.23
CA ILE A 96 2.23 -10.92 12.49
C ILE A 96 2.73 -9.87 13.49
N GLU A 97 4.04 -9.69 13.56
CA GLU A 97 4.67 -8.60 14.33
C GLU A 97 4.62 -7.29 13.52
N VAL A 98 3.50 -6.56 13.59
CA VAL A 98 3.27 -5.32 12.83
C VAL A 98 4.38 -4.28 13.02
N TRP A 99 4.91 -4.15 14.23
CA TRP A 99 6.00 -3.21 14.54
C TRP A 99 7.26 -3.46 13.72
N ARG A 100 7.58 -4.71 13.36
CA ARG A 100 8.72 -5.03 12.48
C ARG A 100 8.45 -4.57 11.06
N SER A 101 7.24 -4.75 10.56
CA SER A 101 6.84 -4.30 9.22
C SER A 101 6.81 -2.78 9.07
N LEU A 102 6.66 -2.06 10.17
CA LEU A 102 6.82 -0.61 10.23
C LEU A 102 8.29 -0.17 10.34
N GLY A 103 9.23 -1.11 10.54
CA GLY A 103 10.67 -0.83 10.65
C GLY A 103 11.12 -0.40 12.04
N PHE A 104 10.40 -0.75 13.11
CA PHE A 104 10.87 -0.53 14.49
C PHE A 104 11.90 -1.60 14.88
N GLN A 105 12.89 -1.22 15.69
CA GLN A 105 13.91 -2.15 16.20
C GLN A 105 13.36 -3.02 17.34
N SER A 106 12.39 -2.50 18.10
CA SER A 106 11.71 -3.21 19.16
C SER A 106 10.22 -2.87 19.23
N GLN A 107 9.45 -3.72 19.93
CA GLN A 107 8.06 -3.43 20.26
C GLN A 107 7.92 -2.18 21.15
N LEU A 108 8.90 -1.92 22.02
CA LEU A 108 8.90 -0.75 22.91
C LEU A 108 9.02 0.56 22.12
N ASP A 109 9.90 0.60 21.12
CA ASP A 109 10.04 1.79 20.24
C ASP A 109 8.74 2.10 19.51
N TRP A 110 8.05 1.05 19.03
CA TRP A 110 6.75 1.17 18.40
C TRP A 110 5.68 1.67 19.37
N GLN A 111 5.65 1.15 20.61
CA GLN A 111 4.72 1.61 21.65
C GLN A 111 4.93 3.09 21.98
N HIS A 112 6.19 3.53 22.13
CA HIS A 112 6.50 4.95 22.35
C HIS A 112 6.10 5.81 21.15
N TRP A 113 6.32 5.35 19.91
CA TRP A 113 5.83 6.05 18.72
C TRP A 113 4.30 6.15 18.70
N CYS A 114 3.60 5.10 19.15
CA CYS A 114 2.15 5.10 19.37
C CYS A 114 1.71 5.91 20.61
N ARG A 115 2.61 6.62 21.30
CA ARG A 115 2.34 7.40 22.51
C ARG A 115 1.76 6.57 23.65
N GLU A 116 2.07 5.27 23.65
CA GLU A 116 1.51 4.29 24.58
C GLU A 116 -0.03 4.23 24.54
N ASP A 117 -0.64 4.76 23.47
CA ASP A 117 -2.08 4.72 23.24
C ASP A 117 -2.46 3.44 22.49
N ALA A 118 -3.27 2.61 23.14
CA ALA A 118 -3.71 1.33 22.59
C ALA A 118 -4.53 1.46 21.30
N ASN A 119 -5.19 2.61 21.06
CA ASN A 119 -5.96 2.87 19.84
C ASN A 119 -5.04 3.24 18.69
N ILE A 120 -4.03 4.08 18.92
CA ILE A 120 -3.02 4.38 17.88
C ILE A 120 -2.27 3.09 17.51
N ALA A 121 -1.96 2.26 18.50
CA ALA A 121 -1.37 0.95 18.28
C ALA A 121 -2.29 0.02 17.45
N ALA A 122 -3.59 -0.02 17.76
CA ALA A 122 -4.58 -0.78 16.98
C ALA A 122 -4.73 -0.27 15.55
N GLU A 123 -4.74 1.05 15.34
CA GLU A 123 -4.78 1.67 14.01
C GLU A 123 -3.57 1.26 13.16
N SER A 124 -2.38 1.15 13.76
CA SER A 124 -1.20 0.67 13.04
C SER A 124 -1.30 -0.80 12.61
N HIS A 125 -2.03 -1.64 13.36
CA HIS A 125 -2.32 -3.02 12.96
C HIS A 125 -3.26 -3.08 11.76
N PHE A 126 -4.35 -2.32 11.84
CA PHE A 126 -5.28 -2.20 10.73
C PHE A 126 -4.66 -1.56 9.49
N ALA A 127 -3.77 -0.58 9.65
CA ALA A 127 -3.00 -0.01 8.56
C ALA A 127 -2.17 -1.08 7.84
N PHE A 128 -1.48 -1.95 8.58
CA PHE A 128 -0.74 -3.07 8.01
C PHE A 128 -1.67 -4.04 7.27
N ALA A 129 -2.80 -4.40 7.88
CA ALA A 129 -3.77 -5.28 7.25
C ALA A 129 -4.35 -4.68 5.96
N ASP A 130 -4.65 -3.39 5.95
CA ASP A 130 -5.14 -2.67 4.77
C ASP A 130 -4.10 -2.68 3.64
N LEU A 131 -2.83 -2.39 3.94
CA LEU A 131 -1.78 -2.46 2.93
C LEU A 131 -1.58 -3.90 2.42
N TYR A 132 -1.61 -4.89 3.30
CA TYR A 132 -1.50 -6.30 2.93
C TYR A 132 -2.65 -6.73 2.02
N ASP A 133 -3.88 -6.48 2.42
CA ASP A 133 -5.08 -6.86 1.66
C ASP A 133 -5.15 -6.16 0.31
N PHE A 134 -4.74 -4.89 0.25
CA PHE A 134 -4.64 -4.18 -1.03
C PHE A 134 -3.57 -4.78 -1.94
N THR A 135 -2.34 -4.93 -1.45
CA THR A 135 -1.20 -5.35 -2.29
C THR A 135 -1.33 -6.79 -2.77
N TYR A 136 -1.63 -7.72 -1.86
CA TYR A 136 -1.81 -9.13 -2.21
C TYR A 136 -3.15 -9.37 -2.92
N GLY A 137 -4.21 -8.65 -2.54
CA GLY A 137 -5.49 -8.79 -3.21
C GLY A 137 -5.42 -8.35 -4.68
N VAL A 138 -4.74 -7.24 -4.98
CA VAL A 138 -4.53 -6.80 -6.37
C VAL A 138 -3.65 -7.78 -7.15
N ASP A 139 -2.60 -8.33 -6.52
CA ASP A 139 -1.71 -9.32 -7.15
C ASP A 139 -2.44 -10.65 -7.44
N ASP A 140 -3.27 -11.14 -6.52
CA ASP A 140 -4.10 -12.35 -6.73
C ASP A 140 -5.07 -12.18 -7.92
N LEU A 141 -5.50 -10.94 -8.21
CA LEU A 141 -6.41 -10.61 -9.31
C LEU A 141 -5.69 -10.32 -10.65
N LYS A 142 -4.36 -10.46 -10.68
CA LYS A 142 -3.55 -10.13 -11.85
C LYS A 142 -3.86 -11.07 -13.02
N GLY A 143 -3.97 -10.49 -14.22
CA GLY A 143 -4.24 -11.23 -15.45
C GLY A 143 -5.72 -11.43 -15.78
N SER A 144 -6.66 -11.11 -14.88
CA SER A 144 -8.10 -11.25 -15.15
C SER A 144 -8.69 -10.09 -15.96
N LYS A 145 -8.39 -8.84 -15.57
CA LYS A 145 -8.97 -7.61 -16.15
C LYS A 145 -7.89 -6.50 -16.23
N PRO A 146 -7.19 -6.36 -17.37
CA PRO A 146 -6.05 -5.43 -17.51
C PRO A 146 -6.38 -3.96 -17.20
N GLU A 147 -7.58 -3.50 -17.56
CA GLU A 147 -8.01 -2.12 -17.34
C GLU A 147 -8.21 -1.80 -15.86
N ALA A 148 -8.80 -2.72 -15.09
CA ALA A 148 -8.93 -2.60 -13.64
C ALA A 148 -7.54 -2.65 -12.97
N GLN A 149 -6.68 -3.56 -13.43
CA GLN A 149 -5.31 -3.69 -12.93
C GLN A 149 -4.49 -2.41 -13.12
N LYS A 150 -4.64 -1.74 -14.27
CA LYS A 150 -4.01 -0.43 -14.51
C LYS A 150 -4.48 0.62 -13.50
N LEU A 151 -5.78 0.66 -13.18
CA LEU A 151 -6.34 1.62 -12.24
C LEU A 151 -5.84 1.35 -10.81
N TRP A 152 -5.84 0.10 -10.33
CA TRP A 152 -5.27 -0.24 -9.02
C TRP A 152 -3.78 0.03 -8.93
N HIS A 153 -3.02 -0.26 -10.00
CA HIS A 153 -1.60 0.08 -10.04
C HIS A 153 -1.37 1.59 -9.86
N MET A 154 -2.15 2.41 -10.56
CA MET A 154 -2.09 3.88 -10.39
C MET A 154 -2.54 4.32 -8.99
N ALA A 155 -3.54 3.66 -8.39
CA ALA A 155 -3.95 3.93 -7.01
C ALA A 155 -2.82 3.61 -6.02
N GLY A 156 -2.16 2.46 -6.17
CA GLY A 156 -1.00 2.07 -5.37
C GLY A 156 0.19 3.02 -5.53
N SER A 157 0.44 3.53 -6.75
CA SER A 157 1.45 4.55 -6.99
C SER A 157 1.15 5.84 -6.21
N ASN A 158 -0.09 6.34 -6.27
CA ASN A 158 -0.49 7.56 -5.55
C ASN A 158 -0.44 7.38 -4.02
N LEU A 159 -0.79 6.19 -3.52
CA LEU A 159 -0.61 5.84 -2.11
C LEU A 159 0.88 5.83 -1.74
N GLY A 160 1.73 5.27 -2.61
CA GLY A 160 3.17 5.30 -2.47
C GLY A 160 3.73 6.73 -2.43
N ASP A 161 3.27 7.62 -3.29
CA ASP A 161 3.69 9.02 -3.30
C ASP A 161 3.37 9.71 -1.96
N ALA A 162 2.13 9.54 -1.48
CA ALA A 162 1.72 10.08 -0.18
C ALA A 162 2.56 9.48 0.96
N ALA A 163 2.79 8.17 0.96
CA ALA A 163 3.57 7.47 1.97
C ALA A 163 5.06 7.85 1.98
N ASN A 164 5.64 8.17 0.83
CA ASN A 164 7.04 8.60 0.73
C ASN A 164 7.21 10.09 1.11
N ALA A 165 6.26 10.95 0.75
CA ALA A 165 6.40 12.39 0.96
C ALA A 165 5.89 12.86 2.33
N LEU A 166 4.77 12.34 2.83
CA LEU A 166 4.20 12.80 4.10
C LEU A 166 5.14 12.71 5.30
N PRO A 167 5.99 11.67 5.48
CA PRO A 167 6.89 11.59 6.64
C PRO A 167 7.79 12.83 6.82
N THR A 168 8.23 13.45 5.73
CA THR A 168 9.23 14.53 5.76
C THR A 168 8.73 15.86 5.19
N SER A 169 7.56 15.89 4.54
CA SER A 169 7.09 17.11 3.88
C SER A 169 6.75 18.22 4.89
N PHE A 170 7.22 19.43 4.58
CA PHE A 170 6.88 20.67 5.31
C PHE A 170 5.46 21.16 5.01
N SER A 171 4.94 20.91 3.79
CA SER A 171 3.58 21.24 3.38
C SER A 171 2.81 19.99 2.97
N VAL A 172 1.53 19.93 3.32
CA VAL A 172 0.67 18.77 3.07
C VAL A 172 -0.30 18.97 1.91
N ASP A 173 -0.42 20.19 1.37
CA ASP A 173 -1.40 20.53 0.34
C ASP A 173 -1.17 19.74 -0.95
N SER A 174 0.10 19.53 -1.34
CA SER A 174 0.45 18.78 -2.55
C SER A 174 0.01 17.31 -2.50
N MET A 175 -0.19 16.75 -1.30
CA MET A 175 -0.57 15.35 -1.11
C MET A 175 -2.07 15.11 -1.26
N ILE A 176 -2.88 16.16 -1.19
CA ILE A 176 -4.35 16.05 -1.27
C ILE A 176 -4.77 15.41 -2.58
N GLN A 177 -4.11 15.78 -3.69
CA GLN A 177 -4.41 15.21 -4.99
C GLN A 177 -4.14 13.71 -5.03
N SER A 178 -2.95 13.27 -4.58
CA SER A 178 -2.60 11.84 -4.54
C SER A 178 -3.56 11.06 -3.66
N ILE A 179 -3.90 11.58 -2.48
CA ILE A 179 -4.86 10.97 -1.54
C ILE A 179 -6.24 10.79 -2.20
N CYS A 180 -6.78 11.82 -2.86
CA CYS A 180 -8.07 11.71 -3.55
C CYS A 180 -8.00 10.73 -4.74
N MET A 181 -6.87 10.69 -5.47
CA MET A 181 -6.66 9.75 -6.57
C MET A 181 -6.64 8.30 -6.10
N VAL A 182 -6.14 7.99 -4.89
CA VAL A 182 -6.20 6.62 -4.33
C VAL A 182 -7.64 6.11 -4.30
N VAL A 183 -8.58 6.91 -3.78
CA VAL A 183 -10.00 6.53 -3.70
C VAL A 183 -10.62 6.43 -5.08
N GLU A 184 -10.46 7.48 -5.91
CA GLU A 184 -11.07 7.51 -7.24
C GLU A 184 -10.69 6.28 -8.06
N LEU A 185 -9.38 6.00 -8.13
CA LEU A 185 -8.84 4.94 -8.97
C LEU A 185 -9.20 3.55 -8.42
N SER A 186 -9.16 3.36 -7.09
CA SER A 186 -9.49 2.06 -6.49
C SER A 186 -10.97 1.70 -6.64
N VAL A 187 -11.88 2.67 -6.44
CA VAL A 187 -13.33 2.45 -6.62
C VAL A 187 -13.64 2.18 -8.10
N LYS A 188 -13.05 2.95 -9.02
CA LYS A 188 -13.19 2.68 -10.46
C LYS A 188 -12.64 1.31 -10.84
N ALA A 189 -11.49 0.91 -10.30
CA ALA A 189 -10.91 -0.39 -10.57
C ALA A 189 -11.85 -1.52 -10.18
N ALA A 190 -12.47 -1.47 -9.00
CA ALA A 190 -13.47 -2.45 -8.58
C ALA A 190 -14.68 -2.48 -9.51
N LEU A 191 -15.24 -1.31 -9.88
CA LEU A 191 -16.38 -1.24 -10.80
C LEU A 191 -16.03 -1.78 -12.20
N VAL A 192 -14.86 -1.45 -12.74
CA VAL A 192 -14.36 -1.98 -14.02
C VAL A 192 -14.17 -3.49 -13.95
N PHE A 193 -13.60 -3.98 -12.84
CA PHE A 193 -13.43 -5.41 -12.62
C PHE A 193 -14.78 -6.13 -12.61
N ASN A 194 -15.80 -5.51 -12.00
CA ASN A 194 -17.19 -5.97 -11.96
C ASN A 194 -17.96 -5.80 -13.28
N GLY A 195 -17.33 -5.25 -14.32
CA GLY A 195 -17.89 -5.19 -15.68
C GLY A 195 -18.34 -3.81 -16.17
N ALA A 196 -18.12 -2.74 -15.41
CA ALA A 196 -18.37 -1.37 -15.90
C ALA A 196 -17.44 -1.03 -17.08
N ASP A 197 -17.95 -0.34 -18.11
CA ASP A 197 -17.09 0.14 -19.21
C ASP A 197 -16.19 1.28 -18.69
N PRO A 198 -14.85 1.19 -18.80
CA PRO A 198 -13.94 2.26 -18.42
C PRO A 198 -14.27 3.63 -19.04
N LYS A 199 -14.94 3.66 -20.20
CA LYS A 199 -15.36 4.90 -20.87
C LYS A 199 -16.46 5.64 -20.12
N GLU A 200 -17.24 4.97 -19.27
CA GLU A 200 -18.27 5.60 -18.42
C GLU A 200 -17.68 6.61 -17.43
N PHE A 201 -16.41 6.46 -17.07
CA PHE A 201 -15.71 7.35 -16.13
C PHE A 201 -15.09 8.58 -16.78
N LYS A 202 -15.40 8.87 -18.06
CA LYS A 202 -14.96 10.09 -18.73
C LYS A 202 -15.83 11.29 -18.31
N GLY A 203 -15.20 12.42 -18.07
CA GLY A 203 -15.88 13.68 -17.72
C GLY A 203 -16.20 13.80 -16.23
N SER A 204 -17.00 14.82 -15.88
CA SER A 204 -17.23 15.23 -14.48
C SER A 204 -17.83 14.14 -13.59
N LYS A 205 -18.72 13.29 -14.13
CA LYS A 205 -19.31 12.16 -13.39
C LYS A 205 -18.29 11.12 -12.98
N GLY A 206 -17.18 11.01 -13.71
CA GLY A 206 -16.07 10.15 -13.34
C GLY A 206 -15.29 10.62 -12.11
N HIS A 207 -15.52 11.83 -11.61
CA HIS A 207 -14.79 12.40 -10.46
C HIS A 207 -15.68 12.57 -9.22
N ASP A 208 -16.97 12.20 -9.33
CA ASP A 208 -17.92 12.24 -8.23
C ASP A 208 -17.77 10.98 -7.35
N LEU A 209 -16.91 11.08 -6.34
CA LEU A 209 -16.59 9.97 -5.45
C LEU A 209 -17.81 9.44 -4.69
N ALA A 210 -18.74 10.32 -4.29
CA ALA A 210 -19.95 9.91 -3.57
C ALA A 210 -20.85 9.04 -4.46
N THR A 211 -21.07 9.45 -5.70
CA THR A 211 -21.83 8.66 -6.69
C THR A 211 -21.13 7.35 -7.01
N LEU A 212 -19.81 7.36 -7.20
CA LEU A 212 -19.03 6.15 -7.49
C LEU A 212 -19.07 5.13 -6.34
N ALA A 213 -18.89 5.58 -5.11
CA ALA A 213 -18.95 4.70 -3.95
C ALA A 213 -20.35 4.17 -3.69
N LYS A 214 -21.39 4.98 -3.90
CA LYS A 214 -22.78 4.51 -3.84
C LYS A 214 -23.06 3.44 -4.91
N ARG A 215 -22.56 3.62 -6.13
CA ARG A 215 -22.68 2.60 -7.18
C ARG A 215 -21.97 1.32 -6.76
N MET A 216 -20.73 1.41 -6.27
CA MET A 216 -19.96 0.26 -5.80
C MET A 216 -20.66 -0.48 -4.67
N SER A 217 -21.26 0.21 -3.70
CA SER A 217 -21.98 -0.43 -2.58
C SER A 217 -23.26 -1.14 -3.02
N VAL A 218 -23.89 -0.71 -4.13
CA VAL A 218 -25.07 -1.37 -4.70
C VAL A 218 -24.66 -2.59 -5.52
N GLU A 219 -23.64 -2.45 -6.37
CA GLU A 219 -23.22 -3.51 -7.29
C GLU A 219 -22.40 -4.62 -6.61
N MET A 220 -21.64 -4.28 -5.58
CA MET A 220 -20.78 -5.20 -4.84
C MET A 220 -20.87 -4.93 -3.32
N PRO A 221 -22.01 -5.17 -2.64
CA PRO A 221 -22.17 -4.82 -1.23
C PRO A 221 -21.10 -5.43 -0.32
N HIS A 222 -20.66 -4.71 0.71
CA HIS A 222 -19.64 -5.18 1.66
C HIS A 222 -19.78 -4.51 3.03
N ARG A 223 -19.24 -5.14 4.08
CA ARG A 223 -19.27 -4.64 5.45
C ARG A 223 -18.63 -3.25 5.63
N ASP A 224 -17.70 -2.90 4.76
CA ASP A 224 -16.92 -1.66 4.79
C ASP A 224 -17.68 -0.46 4.22
N ASP A 225 -18.83 -0.66 3.56
CA ASP A 225 -19.56 0.41 2.87
C ASP A 225 -19.86 1.64 3.75
N PRO A 226 -20.33 1.49 5.01
CA PRO A 226 -20.56 2.65 5.88
C PRO A 226 -19.28 3.44 6.16
N LEU A 227 -18.14 2.75 6.34
CA LEU A 227 -16.87 3.41 6.63
C LEU A 227 -16.31 4.11 5.39
N ILE A 228 -16.45 3.52 4.20
CA ILE A 228 -16.09 4.16 2.93
C ILE A 228 -16.89 5.47 2.73
N GLN A 229 -18.19 5.45 2.98
CA GLN A 229 -19.02 6.65 2.86
C GLN A 229 -18.58 7.75 3.84
N ALA A 230 -18.24 7.40 5.08
CA ALA A 230 -17.69 8.33 6.05
C ALA A 230 -16.35 8.93 5.60
N VAL A 231 -15.45 8.14 5.00
CA VAL A 231 -14.17 8.63 4.47
C VAL A 231 -14.39 9.59 3.30
N ILE A 232 -15.29 9.26 2.38
CA ILE A 232 -15.55 10.10 1.19
C ILE A 232 -16.17 11.44 1.56
N ALA A 233 -17.02 11.48 2.59
CA ALA A 233 -17.59 12.73 3.10
C ALA A 233 -16.53 13.72 3.63
N GLU A 234 -15.36 13.21 4.02
CA GLU A 234 -14.25 14.00 4.57
C GLU A 234 -13.21 14.43 3.53
N LEU A 235 -13.32 13.93 2.28
CA LEU A 235 -12.38 14.30 1.22
C LEU A 235 -12.67 15.71 0.68
N PRO A 236 -11.65 16.56 0.56
CA PRO A 236 -11.82 17.88 -0.01
C PRO A 236 -12.09 17.80 -1.54
N PRO A 237 -12.73 18.82 -2.14
CA PRO A 237 -12.85 18.93 -3.59
C PRO A 237 -11.46 19.10 -4.26
N TYR A 238 -10.87 18.01 -4.74
CA TYR A 238 -9.47 18.01 -5.16
C TYR A 238 -9.19 18.77 -6.47
N VAL A 239 -10.22 19.05 -7.30
CA VAL A 239 -10.04 19.90 -8.49
C VAL A 239 -9.72 21.34 -8.10
N LYS A 240 -10.37 21.85 -7.04
CA LYS A 240 -10.19 23.22 -6.55
C LYS A 240 -8.91 23.37 -5.73
N SER A 241 -8.55 22.35 -4.94
CA SER A 241 -7.36 22.37 -4.08
C SER A 241 -6.03 22.40 -4.83
N ARG A 242 -6.04 22.36 -6.17
CA ARG A 242 -4.84 22.50 -7.01
C ARG A 242 -4.35 23.94 -7.12
N TYR A 243 -5.25 24.91 -6.98
CA TYR A 243 -4.96 26.33 -7.19
C TYR A 243 -4.99 27.14 -5.90
N GLU A 244 -5.51 26.55 -4.82
CA GLU A 244 -5.61 27.16 -3.49
C GLU A 244 -5.36 26.11 -2.40
N PRO A 245 -4.63 26.45 -1.33
CA PRO A 245 -4.48 25.56 -0.17
C PRO A 245 -5.85 25.12 0.34
N ALA A 246 -6.01 23.84 0.64
CA ALA A 246 -7.29 23.34 1.16
C ALA A 246 -7.54 23.76 2.62
N GLY A 247 -6.55 24.36 3.28
CA GLY A 247 -6.62 24.77 4.69
C GLY A 247 -6.64 23.59 5.65
N LEU A 248 -6.28 22.39 5.19
CA LEU A 248 -6.25 21.20 6.03
C LEU A 248 -4.99 21.16 6.88
N THR A 249 -5.15 20.80 8.16
CA THR A 249 -4.00 20.55 9.04
C THR A 249 -3.25 19.29 8.62
N ARG A 250 -1.97 19.19 8.98
CA ARG A 250 -1.17 17.97 8.78
C ARG A 250 -1.85 16.73 9.39
N LEU A 251 -2.41 16.89 10.59
CA LEU A 251 -3.18 15.84 11.26
C LEU A 251 -4.32 15.34 10.37
N LYS A 252 -5.12 16.25 9.78
CA LYS A 252 -6.24 15.87 8.91
C LYS A 252 -5.75 15.18 7.64
N VAL A 253 -4.67 15.66 7.02
CA VAL A 253 -4.10 15.03 5.81
C VAL A 253 -3.54 13.64 6.12
N ALA A 254 -2.82 13.47 7.23
CA ALA A 254 -2.33 12.16 7.67
C ALA A 254 -3.47 11.17 7.91
N ARG A 255 -4.54 11.63 8.59
CA ARG A 255 -5.76 10.83 8.82
C ARG A 255 -6.46 10.44 7.52
N LEU A 256 -6.58 11.37 6.57
CA LEU A 256 -7.12 11.08 5.24
C LEU A 256 -6.25 10.06 4.49
N ALA A 257 -4.93 10.20 4.51
CA ALA A 257 -4.02 9.28 3.85
C ALA A 257 -4.16 7.84 4.38
N LEU A 258 -4.32 7.68 5.70
CA LEU A 258 -4.60 6.39 6.33
C LEU A 258 -5.99 5.85 5.91
N ALA A 259 -7.00 6.71 5.91
CA ALA A 259 -8.37 6.34 5.58
C ALA A 259 -8.52 5.90 4.10
N VAL A 260 -7.85 6.56 3.15
CA VAL A 260 -7.92 6.15 1.73
C VAL A 260 -7.17 4.85 1.44
N GLN A 261 -6.15 4.52 2.23
CA GLN A 261 -5.51 3.20 2.19
C GLN A 261 -6.51 2.09 2.55
N PHE A 262 -7.35 2.31 3.56
CA PHE A 262 -8.45 1.41 3.88
C PHE A 262 -9.45 1.29 2.72
N VAL A 263 -9.83 2.40 2.08
CA VAL A 263 -10.75 2.34 0.92
C VAL A 263 -10.15 1.50 -0.21
N ALA A 264 -8.85 1.70 -0.53
CA ALA A 264 -8.15 0.90 -1.53
C ALA A 264 -8.16 -0.59 -1.16
N ALA A 265 -7.84 -0.93 0.09
CA ALA A 265 -7.89 -2.31 0.59
C ALA A 265 -9.30 -2.93 0.45
N SER A 266 -10.33 -2.19 0.85
CA SER A 266 -11.72 -2.65 0.76
C SER A 266 -12.15 -2.96 -0.69
N THR A 267 -11.63 -2.24 -1.68
CA THR A 267 -11.91 -2.54 -3.09
C THR A 267 -11.32 -3.88 -3.53
N ALA A 268 -10.15 -4.26 -3.00
CA ALA A 268 -9.53 -5.55 -3.28
C ALA A 268 -10.17 -6.69 -2.47
N ARG A 269 -10.59 -6.46 -1.23
CA ARG A 269 -11.27 -7.46 -0.37
C ARG A 269 -12.55 -8.00 -0.98
N ARG A 270 -13.31 -7.16 -1.70
CA ARG A 270 -14.56 -7.57 -2.37
C ARG A 270 -14.36 -8.60 -3.46
N LEU A 271 -13.16 -8.64 -4.04
CA LEU A 271 -12.89 -9.37 -5.28
C LEU A 271 -11.85 -10.47 -5.09
N SER A 272 -11.06 -10.41 -4.01
CA SER A 272 -10.04 -11.40 -3.67
C SER A 272 -10.43 -12.21 -2.43
N GLN A 273 -9.66 -13.25 -2.11
CA GLN A 273 -9.79 -14.01 -0.85
C GLN A 273 -8.95 -13.40 0.29
N ARG A 274 -8.31 -12.25 0.07
CA ARG A 274 -7.45 -11.58 1.07
C ARG A 274 -8.31 -10.70 1.95
N ASP A 275 -8.33 -11.01 3.24
CA ASP A 275 -9.02 -10.23 4.25
C ASP A 275 -8.39 -10.41 5.64
N LEU A 276 -7.13 -9.99 5.77
CA LEU A 276 -6.42 -9.98 7.04
C LEU A 276 -7.09 -9.05 8.05
N ALA A 277 -7.72 -7.96 7.61
CA ALA A 277 -8.44 -7.06 8.51
C ALA A 277 -9.58 -7.77 9.26
N SER A 278 -10.36 -8.63 8.59
CA SER A 278 -11.43 -9.40 9.25
C SER A 278 -10.93 -10.24 10.43
N GLN A 279 -9.71 -10.77 10.32
CA GLN A 279 -9.09 -11.60 11.37
C GLN A 279 -8.68 -10.75 12.58
N MET A 280 -8.37 -9.47 12.36
CA MET A 280 -8.03 -8.50 13.41
C MET A 280 -9.25 -7.79 14.01
N GLU A 281 -10.42 -7.88 13.35
CA GLU A 281 -11.69 -7.30 13.80
C GLU A 281 -12.42 -8.20 14.83
N VAL A 282 -11.89 -9.39 15.12
CA VAL A 282 -12.47 -10.36 16.06
C VAL A 282 -11.46 -10.80 17.12
N GLY A 283 -11.94 -11.28 18.28
CA GLY A 283 -11.11 -12.04 19.22
C GLY A 283 -10.27 -11.24 20.23
N GLY A 284 -10.53 -9.94 20.40
CA GLY A 284 -9.83 -9.07 21.35
C GLY A 284 -9.03 -7.98 20.64
N TRP A 285 -8.12 -7.30 21.34
CA TRP A 285 -7.28 -6.26 20.73
C TRP A 285 -6.56 -6.83 19.49
N PRO A 286 -6.52 -6.12 18.33
CA PRO A 286 -6.83 -4.70 18.13
C PRO A 286 -8.31 -4.37 17.86
N ALA A 287 -9.23 -5.32 17.94
CA ALA A 287 -10.65 -5.09 17.70
C ALA A 287 -11.34 -4.20 18.76
N PRO A 288 -12.42 -3.48 18.39
CA PRO A 288 -12.92 -3.29 17.02
C PRO A 288 -12.15 -2.18 16.28
N ARG A 289 -12.18 -2.22 14.94
CA ARG A 289 -11.75 -1.07 14.12
C ARG A 289 -12.62 0.14 14.46
N ARG A 290 -11.99 1.24 14.85
CA ARG A 290 -12.67 2.52 15.10
C ARG A 290 -12.88 3.29 13.80
N PRO A 291 -13.91 4.16 13.73
CA PRO A 291 -14.04 5.11 12.63
C PRO A 291 -12.81 6.02 12.53
N PHE A 292 -12.40 6.40 11.30
CA PHE A 292 -11.24 7.28 11.08
C PHE A 292 -11.45 8.72 11.55
N PHE A 293 -12.71 9.15 11.61
CA PHE A 293 -13.14 10.50 11.96
C PHE A 293 -14.28 10.36 12.96
N ALA A 294 -13.94 10.35 14.25
CA ALA A 294 -14.87 10.29 15.38
C ALA A 294 -14.43 11.29 16.44
#